data_AF-A0A941SHP4-F1
#
_entry.id   AF-A0A941SHP4-F1
#
_cell.length_a   1.000
_cell.length_b   1.000
_cell.length_c   1.000
_cell.angle_alpha   90.00
_cell.angle_beta   90.00
_cell.angle_gamma   90.00
#
_symmetry.space_group_name_H-M   'P 1'
#
loop_
_entity.id
_entity.type
_entity.pdbx_description
1 polymer ?
#
loop_
_entity_poly.entity_id
_entity_poly.type
_entity_poly.pdbx_seq_one_letter_code
_entity_poly.pdbx_strand_id
1 'polypeptide(L)'
;TWRRAADVAEGFGERLAAEGEICWGGMHGWKHMVDLLEQTGRPQTVGFQADMAHTLLYTLGYNAPEDRIVPENFAWDRAGKEAALQTMTDALRPWTFDFHVAQNDATVKGMGSHDKTGRHCLPNDPNGKLDIAHDAGYWLRGTDGQPTRAFRHICWDGCMFANETMLLPQTWNDILAAMLRVRDAHGWRE
;
A
#
# COMPACT_ATOMS: atom_id res chain seq x y z
N THR A 1 -7.26 21.56 4.90
CA THR A 1 -7.65 20.38 5.71
C THR A 1 -8.30 19.36 4.78
N TRP A 2 -8.33 18.08 5.15
CA TRP A 2 -8.97 17.02 4.35
C TRP A 2 -10.43 17.32 3.98
N ARG A 3 -11.21 17.91 4.90
CA ARG A 3 -12.60 18.33 4.61
C ARG A 3 -12.70 19.35 3.48
N ARG A 4 -11.76 20.30 3.39
CA ARG A 4 -11.74 21.28 2.29
C ARG A 4 -11.33 20.64 0.96
N ALA A 5 -10.44 19.64 0.99
CA ALA A 5 -10.10 18.88 -0.20
C ALA A 5 -11.29 18.02 -0.68
N ALA A 6 -12.06 17.46 0.27
CA ALA A 6 -13.31 16.77 -0.01
C ALA A 6 -14.35 17.69 -0.68
N ASP A 7 -14.52 18.92 -0.18
CA ASP A 7 -15.43 19.91 -0.81
C ASP A 7 -15.07 20.14 -2.29
N VAL A 8 -13.77 20.19 -2.61
CA VAL A 8 -13.30 20.35 -4.00
C VAL A 8 -13.60 19.10 -4.82
N ALA A 9 -13.25 17.91 -4.32
CA ALA A 9 -13.49 16.65 -5.03
C ALA A 9 -14.98 16.44 -5.33
N GLU A 10 -15.86 16.68 -4.34
CA GLU A 10 -17.32 16.64 -4.50
C GLU A 10 -17.81 17.63 -5.56
N GLY A 11 -17.24 18.84 -5.61
CA GLY A 11 -17.58 19.86 -6.61
C GLY A 11 -17.30 19.44 -8.06
N PHE A 12 -16.39 18.49 -8.27
CA PHE A 12 -16.07 17.90 -9.58
C PHE A 12 -16.64 16.49 -9.78
N GLY A 13 -17.35 15.94 -8.79
CA GLY A 13 -17.84 14.56 -8.84
C GLY A 13 -16.73 13.50 -8.71
N GLU A 14 -15.59 13.88 -8.14
CA GLU A 14 -14.40 13.05 -7.99
C GLU A 14 -14.27 12.49 -6.56
N ARG A 15 -13.43 11.47 -6.42
CA ARG A 15 -12.99 10.94 -5.11
C ARG A 15 -11.52 11.29 -4.90
N LEU A 16 -11.14 11.45 -3.64
CA LEU A 16 -9.78 11.71 -3.21
C LEU A 16 -9.26 10.49 -2.43
N ALA A 17 -8.10 9.97 -2.83
CA ALA A 17 -7.44 8.90 -2.12
C ALA A 17 -6.17 9.43 -1.44
N ALA A 18 -6.04 9.18 -0.14
CA ALA A 18 -4.82 9.40 0.62
C ALA A 18 -3.92 8.19 0.43
N GLU A 19 -2.80 8.36 -0.27
CA GLU A 19 -1.78 7.33 -0.39
C GLU A 19 -1.22 6.97 0.98
N GLY A 20 -1.17 5.67 1.28
CA GLY A 20 -0.60 5.11 2.50
C GLY A 20 0.92 5.20 2.62
N GLU A 21 1.52 6.28 2.13
CA GLU A 21 2.93 6.61 2.31
C GLU A 21 3.21 6.94 3.79
N ILE A 22 4.42 6.63 4.26
CA ILE A 22 4.74 6.68 5.69
C ILE A 22 5.42 7.98 6.14
N CYS A 23 5.83 8.87 5.22
CA CYS A 23 6.74 9.99 5.51
C CYS A 23 6.11 11.39 5.45
N TRP A 24 4.81 11.55 5.22
CA TRP A 24 4.19 12.87 5.14
C TRP A 24 2.77 12.91 5.72
N GLY A 25 2.32 14.13 6.04
CA GLY A 25 0.91 14.41 6.31
C GLY A 25 0.35 13.79 7.60
N GLY A 26 1.19 13.30 8.51
CA GLY A 26 0.77 12.57 9.71
C GLY A 26 0.27 11.15 9.42
N MET A 27 0.53 10.62 8.23
CA MET A 27 0.08 9.31 7.75
C MET A 27 1.07 8.19 8.12
N HIS A 28 1.64 8.24 9.33
CA HIS A 28 2.81 7.43 9.71
C HIS A 28 2.51 5.96 9.99
N GLY A 29 1.24 5.59 10.09
CA GLY A 29 0.80 4.26 10.49
C GLY A 29 -0.65 3.99 10.11
N TRP A 30 -1.04 2.72 10.18
CA TRP A 30 -2.38 2.29 9.78
C TRP A 30 -3.49 2.87 10.68
N LYS A 31 -3.27 3.00 12.00
CA LYS A 31 -4.27 3.64 12.89
C LYS A 31 -4.38 5.13 12.65
N HIS A 32 -3.24 5.81 12.46
CA HIS A 32 -3.22 7.22 12.07
C HIS A 32 -4.04 7.48 10.79
N MET A 33 -3.95 6.57 9.81
CA MET A 33 -4.78 6.63 8.60
C MET A 33 -6.26 6.42 8.88
N VAL A 34 -6.63 5.42 9.69
CA VAL A 34 -8.02 5.22 10.12
C VAL A 34 -8.56 6.46 10.82
N ASP A 35 -7.84 7.00 11.81
CA ASP A 35 -8.22 8.18 12.56
C ASP A 35 -8.43 9.39 11.64
N LEU A 36 -7.53 9.60 10.66
CA LEU A 36 -7.63 10.68 9.68
C LEU A 36 -8.88 10.55 8.82
N LEU A 37 -9.16 9.34 8.32
CA LEU A 37 -10.31 9.05 7.46
C LEU A 37 -11.63 9.21 8.22
N GLU A 38 -11.70 8.68 9.44
CA GLU A 38 -12.85 8.83 10.34
C GLU A 38 -13.10 10.29 10.71
N GLN A 39 -12.05 11.02 11.10
CA GLN A 39 -12.16 12.44 11.43
C GLN A 39 -12.59 13.28 10.22
N THR A 40 -12.21 12.89 9.01
CA THR A 40 -12.66 13.60 7.79
C THR A 40 -14.18 13.52 7.64
N GLY A 41 -14.81 12.41 8.04
CA GLY A 41 -16.27 12.27 8.07
C GLY A 41 -16.93 12.29 6.70
N ARG A 42 -16.19 11.88 5.65
CA ARG A 42 -16.61 11.86 4.24
C ARG A 42 -16.22 10.54 3.56
N PRO A 43 -16.66 9.37 4.07
CA PRO A 43 -16.20 8.05 3.62
C PRO A 43 -16.51 7.72 2.15
N GLN A 44 -17.40 8.47 1.49
CA GLN A 44 -17.70 8.30 0.06
C GLN A 44 -16.80 9.14 -0.84
N THR A 45 -16.14 10.16 -0.29
CA THR A 45 -15.36 11.15 -1.01
C THR A 45 -13.87 10.98 -0.75
N VAL A 46 -13.48 10.82 0.52
CA VAL A 46 -12.09 10.66 0.93
C VAL A 46 -11.87 9.23 1.38
N GLY A 47 -10.93 8.57 0.71
CA GLY A 47 -10.56 7.19 0.99
C GLY A 47 -9.04 7.02 1.02
N PHE A 48 -8.63 5.77 0.88
CA PHE A 48 -7.26 5.31 1.00
C PHE A 48 -6.76 4.82 -0.37
N GLN A 49 -5.52 5.13 -0.72
CA GLN A 49 -4.80 4.43 -1.78
C GLN A 49 -3.79 3.51 -1.11
N ALA A 50 -3.98 2.21 -1.31
CA ALA A 50 -3.15 1.18 -0.72
C ALA A 50 -1.94 0.91 -1.62
N ASP A 51 -0.74 1.26 -1.14
CA ASP A 51 0.52 0.85 -1.75
C ASP A 51 1.11 -0.32 -0.95
N MET A 52 1.41 -1.45 -1.60
CA MET A 52 1.91 -2.64 -0.91
C MET A 52 3.27 -2.43 -0.23
N ALA A 53 4.17 -1.64 -0.82
CA ALA A 53 5.49 -1.37 -0.26
C ALA A 53 5.39 -0.46 0.95
N HIS A 54 4.58 0.60 0.88
CA HIS A 54 4.41 1.53 2.00
C HIS A 54 3.62 0.88 3.15
N THR A 55 2.52 0.19 2.84
CA THR A 55 1.67 -0.44 3.86
C THR A 55 2.33 -1.63 4.55
N LEU A 56 3.30 -2.31 3.91
CA LEU A 56 4.18 -3.25 4.62
C LEU A 56 4.89 -2.56 5.79
N LEU A 57 5.36 -1.34 5.61
CA LEU A 57 6.10 -0.60 6.64
C LEU A 57 5.20 -0.11 7.79
N TYR A 58 3.88 0.01 7.57
CA TYR A 58 2.93 0.19 8.67
C TYR A 58 2.94 -1.01 9.63
N THR A 59 3.07 -2.24 9.13
CA THR A 59 3.18 -3.42 10.00
C THR A 59 4.44 -3.41 10.87
N LEU A 60 5.49 -2.74 10.37
CA LEU A 60 6.78 -2.58 11.03
C LEU A 60 6.84 -1.33 11.93
N GLY A 61 5.83 -0.45 11.92
CA GLY A 61 5.78 0.76 12.76
C GLY A 61 6.99 1.68 12.57
N TYR A 62 7.47 1.86 11.34
CA TYR A 62 8.73 2.58 11.09
C TYR A 62 8.75 4.03 11.58
N ASN A 63 7.64 4.76 11.40
CA ASN A 63 7.45 6.14 11.85
C ASN A 63 6.36 6.27 12.94
N ALA A 64 5.72 5.16 13.33
CA ALA A 64 4.76 5.06 14.42
C ALA A 64 4.98 3.74 15.20
N PRO A 65 6.05 3.63 16.03
CA PRO A 65 6.39 2.41 16.75
C PRO A 65 5.27 1.90 17.68
N GLU A 66 4.45 2.81 18.19
CA GLU A 66 3.25 2.55 19.00
C GLU A 66 2.15 1.77 18.25
N ASP A 67 2.17 1.82 16.92
CA ASP A 67 1.22 1.13 16.03
C ASP A 67 1.79 -0.14 15.38
N ARG A 68 3.04 -0.49 15.72
CA ARG A 68 3.72 -1.68 15.22
C ARG A 68 2.90 -2.95 15.47
N ILE A 69 2.82 -3.82 14.46
CA ILE A 69 2.09 -5.10 14.54
C ILE A 69 3.05 -6.27 14.78
N VAL A 70 4.17 -6.33 14.06
CA VAL A 70 5.15 -7.41 14.22
C VAL A 70 6.28 -7.03 15.19
N PRO A 71 6.94 -7.99 15.87
CA PRO A 71 8.08 -7.70 16.75
C PRO A 71 9.20 -6.89 16.07
N GLU A 72 10.00 -6.13 16.82
CA GLU A 72 11.11 -5.34 16.26
C GLU A 72 12.11 -6.18 15.47
N ASN A 73 12.46 -7.35 16.00
CA ASN A 73 13.34 -8.33 15.35
C ASN A 73 12.53 -9.42 14.64
N PHE A 74 11.54 -9.00 13.83
CA PHE A 74 10.63 -9.92 13.16
C PHE A 74 11.40 -10.94 12.31
N ALA A 75 11.15 -12.23 12.58
CA ALA A 75 11.85 -13.33 11.93
C ALA A 75 11.38 -13.60 10.49
N TRP A 76 10.40 -12.84 10.00
CA TRP A 76 9.78 -13.03 8.68
C TRP A 76 9.18 -14.42 8.49
N ASP A 77 8.66 -15.01 9.56
CA ASP A 77 7.85 -16.22 9.44
C ASP A 77 6.54 -15.90 8.71
N ARG A 78 6.11 -16.85 7.88
CA ARG A 78 4.96 -16.65 6.99
C ARG A 78 3.69 -16.29 7.75
N ALA A 79 3.40 -17.03 8.84
CA ALA A 79 2.18 -16.85 9.62
C ALA A 79 2.11 -15.47 10.28
N GLY A 80 3.22 -15.01 10.88
CA GLY A 80 3.31 -13.69 11.48
C GLY A 80 3.14 -12.56 10.46
N LYS A 81 3.73 -12.71 9.26
CA LYS A 81 3.61 -11.71 8.19
C LYS A 81 2.17 -11.62 7.71
N GLU A 82 1.56 -12.77 7.42
CA GLU A 82 0.19 -12.88 6.95
C GLU A 82 -0.81 -12.32 7.97
N ALA A 83 -0.65 -12.64 9.26
CA ALA A 83 -1.49 -12.10 10.33
C ALA A 83 -1.36 -10.57 10.45
N ALA A 84 -0.15 -10.03 10.28
CA ALA A 84 0.08 -8.59 10.33
C ALA A 84 -0.53 -7.86 9.13
N LEU A 85 -0.34 -8.40 7.92
CA LEU A 85 -0.98 -7.88 6.71
C LEU A 85 -2.50 -7.94 6.83
N GLN A 86 -3.06 -9.05 7.33
CA GLN A 86 -4.50 -9.18 7.54
C GLN A 86 -5.02 -8.12 8.54
N THR A 87 -4.36 -7.96 9.69
CA THR A 87 -4.77 -6.96 10.70
C THR A 87 -4.84 -5.55 10.12
N MET A 88 -3.79 -5.14 9.39
CA MET A 88 -3.70 -3.81 8.80
C MET A 88 -4.68 -3.62 7.62
N THR A 89 -4.81 -4.62 6.75
CA THR A 89 -5.74 -4.56 5.61
C THR A 89 -7.19 -4.64 6.04
N ASP A 90 -7.57 -5.40 7.07
CA ASP A 90 -8.95 -5.45 7.55
C ASP A 90 -9.43 -4.08 8.05
N ALA A 91 -8.53 -3.27 8.62
CA ALA A 91 -8.84 -1.91 9.06
C ALA A 91 -8.97 -0.91 7.90
N LEU A 92 -8.09 -1.00 6.89
CA LEU A 92 -7.97 0.01 5.82
C LEU A 92 -8.71 -0.34 4.52
N ARG A 93 -8.92 -1.62 4.23
CA ARG A 93 -9.61 -2.09 3.01
C ARG A 93 -10.99 -1.47 2.81
N PRO A 94 -11.84 -1.27 3.85
CA PRO A 94 -13.13 -0.60 3.69
C PRO A 94 -13.04 0.83 3.12
N TRP A 95 -11.88 1.48 3.28
CA TRP A 95 -11.63 2.84 2.82
C TRP A 95 -10.94 2.90 1.47
N THR A 96 -10.53 1.76 0.90
CA THR A 96 -9.60 1.73 -0.22
C THR A 96 -10.28 2.02 -1.55
N PHE A 97 -9.88 3.11 -2.21
CA PHE A 97 -10.37 3.55 -3.52
C PHE A 97 -9.40 3.32 -4.66
N ASP A 98 -8.13 3.05 -4.35
CA ASP A 98 -7.08 2.81 -5.31
C ASP A 98 -6.03 1.86 -4.74
N PHE A 99 -5.36 1.10 -5.61
CA PHE A 99 -4.41 0.07 -5.21
C PHE A 99 -3.21 0.00 -6.14
N HIS A 100 -2.04 0.09 -5.50
CA HIS A 100 -0.73 -0.03 -6.10
C HIS A 100 -0.09 -1.34 -5.65
N VAL A 101 0.18 -2.20 -6.64
CA VAL A 101 1.03 -3.37 -6.49
C VAL A 101 2.48 -2.89 -6.44
N ALA A 102 3.21 -3.35 -5.44
CA ALA A 102 4.58 -2.91 -5.20
C ALA A 102 5.39 -3.99 -4.47
N GLN A 103 6.71 -3.78 -4.38
CA GLN A 103 7.64 -4.64 -3.63
C GLN A 103 8.53 -3.80 -2.72
N ASN A 104 8.87 -4.35 -1.56
CA ASN A 104 9.72 -3.72 -0.56
C ASN A 104 10.56 -4.78 0.17
N ASP A 105 11.81 -4.46 0.49
CA ASP A 105 12.77 -5.34 1.19
C ASP A 105 12.75 -5.18 2.72
N ALA A 106 11.66 -4.61 3.24
CA ALA A 106 11.44 -4.09 4.60
C ALA A 106 12.37 -2.95 5.01
N THR A 107 12.94 -2.24 4.05
CA THR A 107 13.75 -1.06 4.31
C THR A 107 13.06 0.23 3.88
N VAL A 108 13.59 1.31 4.42
CA VAL A 108 13.17 2.68 4.13
C VAL A 108 14.30 3.41 3.42
N LYS A 109 13.96 4.49 2.74
CA LYS A 109 14.91 5.49 2.27
C LYS A 109 14.68 6.78 3.07
N GLY A 110 15.74 7.54 3.33
CA GLY A 110 15.63 8.80 4.07
C GLY A 110 16.99 9.50 4.14
N MET A 111 16.99 10.83 4.09
CA MET A 111 18.19 11.64 4.24
C MET A 111 18.03 12.60 5.43
N GLY A 112 19.01 12.60 6.34
CA GLY A 112 19.07 13.57 7.45
C GLY A 112 17.95 13.40 8.48
N SER A 113 17.30 14.52 8.85
CA SER A 113 16.25 14.59 9.87
C SER A 113 14.82 14.39 9.32
N HIS A 114 14.68 14.02 8.05
CA HIS A 114 13.37 13.76 7.45
C HIS A 114 12.83 12.40 7.86
N ASP A 115 11.50 12.30 7.93
CA ASP A 115 10.82 11.03 8.15
C ASP A 115 11.23 10.01 7.07
N LYS A 116 11.30 8.76 7.49
CA LYS A 116 11.69 7.64 6.63
C LYS A 116 10.60 7.41 5.60
N THR A 117 10.90 7.43 4.31
CA THR A 117 9.97 7.08 3.22
C THR A 117 10.10 5.61 2.87
N GLY A 118 9.03 5.00 2.37
CA GLY A 118 9.10 3.62 1.93
C GLY A 118 10.01 3.44 0.72
N ARG A 119 10.80 2.35 0.71
CA ARG A 119 11.66 2.02 -0.43
C ARG A 119 10.96 1.03 -1.35
N HIS A 120 10.67 1.41 -2.57
CA HIS A 120 10.32 0.45 -3.62
C HIS A 120 11.55 -0.32 -4.09
N CYS A 121 11.35 -1.62 -4.34
CA CYS A 121 12.31 -2.42 -5.09
C CYS A 121 11.61 -3.17 -6.24
N LEU A 122 12.41 -3.80 -7.11
CA LEU A 122 11.89 -4.51 -8.28
C LEU A 122 11.09 -5.75 -7.87
N PRO A 123 10.16 -6.23 -8.70
CA PRO A 123 9.34 -7.40 -8.38
C PRO A 123 10.15 -8.65 -8.01
N ASN A 124 11.36 -8.79 -8.56
CA ASN A 124 12.29 -9.91 -8.39
C ASN A 124 13.49 -9.57 -7.48
N ASP A 125 13.41 -8.49 -6.69
CA ASP A 125 14.46 -8.19 -5.72
C ASP A 125 14.66 -9.40 -4.77
N PRO A 126 15.88 -9.94 -4.65
CA PRO A 126 16.12 -11.15 -3.84
C PRO A 126 15.84 -10.96 -2.35
N ASN A 127 15.74 -9.71 -1.88
CA ASN A 127 15.41 -9.37 -0.49
C ASN A 127 13.95 -8.96 -0.30
N GLY A 128 13.15 -8.92 -1.37
CA GLY A 128 11.73 -8.57 -1.34
C GLY A 128 10.96 -9.42 -0.32
N LYS A 129 10.07 -8.77 0.44
CA LYS A 129 9.34 -9.42 1.54
C LYS A 129 7.91 -9.80 1.20
N LEU A 130 7.38 -9.23 0.12
CA LEU A 130 6.03 -9.51 -0.35
C LEU A 130 6.06 -10.68 -1.32
N ASP A 131 5.20 -11.66 -1.07
CA ASP A 131 4.76 -12.56 -2.12
C ASP A 131 3.67 -11.80 -2.88
N ILE A 132 4.08 -11.04 -3.91
CA ILE A 132 3.28 -9.96 -4.51
C ILE A 132 1.87 -10.43 -4.88
N ALA A 133 1.74 -11.57 -5.57
CA ALA A 133 0.44 -12.06 -6.00
C ALA A 133 -0.40 -12.57 -4.83
N HIS A 134 0.20 -13.28 -3.88
CA HIS A 134 -0.50 -13.76 -2.69
C HIS A 134 -0.96 -12.60 -1.80
N ASP A 135 -0.03 -11.73 -1.43
CA ASP A 135 -0.23 -10.67 -0.44
C ASP A 135 -1.15 -9.54 -0.98
N ALA A 136 -1.19 -9.32 -2.30
CA ALA A 136 -2.21 -8.44 -2.91
C ALA A 136 -3.65 -8.90 -2.62
N GLY A 137 -3.85 -10.20 -2.34
CA GLY A 137 -5.16 -10.76 -2.00
C GLY A 137 -5.79 -10.13 -0.76
N TYR A 138 -4.99 -9.69 0.21
CA TYR A 138 -5.49 -9.03 1.42
C TYR A 138 -6.19 -7.69 1.11
N TRP A 139 -5.83 -7.03 0.02
CA TRP A 139 -6.47 -5.80 -0.47
C TRP A 139 -7.60 -6.07 -1.47
N LEU A 140 -7.35 -7.01 -2.39
CA LEU A 140 -8.26 -7.28 -3.50
C LEU A 140 -9.48 -8.12 -3.10
N ARG A 141 -9.43 -8.81 -1.96
CA ARG A 141 -10.48 -9.73 -1.52
C ARG A 141 -11.05 -9.34 -0.15
N GLY A 142 -12.36 -9.53 0.00
CA GLY A 142 -13.03 -9.43 1.28
C GLY A 142 -12.70 -10.60 2.21
N THR A 143 -13.12 -10.50 3.47
CA THR A 143 -13.00 -11.58 4.46
C THR A 143 -13.80 -12.83 4.08
N ASP A 144 -14.79 -12.68 3.20
CA ASP A 144 -15.57 -13.75 2.57
C ASP A 144 -14.82 -14.46 1.42
N GLY A 145 -13.61 -14.00 1.10
CA GLY A 145 -12.82 -14.51 0.00
C GLY A 145 -13.41 -14.17 -1.37
N GLN A 146 -14.23 -13.14 -1.51
CA GLN A 146 -14.71 -12.63 -2.81
C GLN A 146 -13.92 -11.37 -3.23
N PRO A 147 -13.70 -11.12 -4.53
CA PRO A 147 -13.07 -9.88 -4.98
C PRO A 147 -13.91 -8.65 -4.58
N THR A 148 -13.30 -7.64 -3.95
CA THR A 148 -14.03 -6.46 -3.44
C THR A 148 -14.57 -5.58 -4.56
N ARG A 149 -13.87 -5.53 -5.69
CA ARG A 149 -14.15 -4.63 -6.84
C ARG A 149 -14.29 -3.14 -6.44
N ALA A 150 -13.62 -2.72 -5.37
CA ALA A 150 -13.67 -1.35 -4.86
C ALA A 150 -13.08 -0.30 -5.84
N PHE A 151 -12.25 -0.77 -6.76
CA PHE A 151 -11.59 0.02 -7.80
C PHE A 151 -11.49 -0.76 -9.11
N ARG A 152 -11.37 -0.02 -10.23
CA ARG A 152 -11.35 -0.60 -11.58
C ARG A 152 -9.95 -1.08 -11.96
N HIS A 153 -8.96 -0.24 -11.77
CA HIS A 153 -7.58 -0.49 -12.19
C HIS A 153 -6.71 -0.88 -10.99
N ILE A 154 -5.62 -1.60 -11.28
CA ILE A 154 -4.51 -1.78 -10.36
C ILE A 154 -3.26 -1.26 -11.06
N CYS A 155 -2.44 -0.52 -10.32
CA CYS A 155 -1.22 0.09 -10.84
C CYS A 155 0.01 -0.58 -10.25
N TRP A 156 1.16 -0.44 -10.90
CA TRP A 156 2.44 -0.77 -10.28
C TRP A 156 3.07 0.51 -9.74
N ASP A 157 3.55 0.50 -8.51
CA ASP A 157 4.38 1.59 -7.97
C ASP A 157 5.86 1.20 -7.94
N GLY A 158 6.65 2.03 -8.58
CA GLY A 158 8.11 1.94 -8.63
C GLY A 158 8.76 3.26 -8.24
N CYS A 159 8.09 4.06 -7.41
CA CYS A 159 8.57 5.37 -7.00
C CYS A 159 10.01 5.29 -6.51
N MET A 160 10.83 6.24 -6.97
CA MET A 160 12.27 6.33 -6.70
C MET A 160 13.17 5.25 -7.34
N PHE A 161 12.70 4.50 -8.33
CA PHE A 161 13.61 3.75 -9.21
C PHE A 161 14.60 4.70 -9.90
N ALA A 162 15.86 4.28 -9.99
CA ALA A 162 16.87 5.06 -10.70
C ALA A 162 16.58 5.07 -12.20
N ASN A 163 17.03 6.11 -12.90
CA ASN A 163 16.87 6.21 -14.36
C ASN A 163 17.46 4.99 -15.07
N GLU A 164 18.61 4.50 -14.63
CA GLU A 164 19.25 3.29 -15.17
C GLU A 164 18.33 2.08 -15.10
N THR A 165 17.65 1.87 -13.97
CA THR A 165 16.65 0.81 -13.80
C THR A 165 15.48 0.98 -14.78
N MET A 166 14.92 2.19 -14.89
CA MET A 166 13.79 2.46 -15.79
C MET A 166 14.16 2.34 -17.28
N LEU A 167 15.43 2.49 -17.64
CA LEU A 167 15.90 2.35 -19.03
C LEU A 167 16.12 0.90 -19.45
N LEU A 168 16.05 -0.06 -18.53
CA LEU A 168 16.17 -1.48 -18.83
C LEU A 168 14.82 -2.06 -19.28
N PRO A 169 14.68 -2.60 -20.49
CA PRO A 169 13.44 -3.24 -20.92
C PRO A 169 12.99 -4.39 -20.00
N GLN A 170 13.95 -5.10 -19.39
CA GLN A 170 13.67 -6.20 -18.48
C GLN A 170 12.87 -5.77 -17.25
N THR A 171 13.10 -4.56 -16.73
CA THR A 171 12.34 -4.01 -15.59
C THR A 171 10.85 -3.99 -15.90
N TRP A 172 10.47 -3.53 -17.09
CA TRP A 172 9.06 -3.46 -17.50
C TRP A 172 8.46 -4.84 -17.76
N ASN A 173 9.24 -5.78 -18.32
CA ASN A 173 8.81 -7.17 -18.49
C ASN A 173 8.53 -7.85 -17.13
N ASP A 174 9.41 -7.65 -16.15
CA ASP A 174 9.26 -8.23 -14.81
C ASP A 174 8.05 -7.64 -14.07
N ILE A 175 7.86 -6.32 -14.18
CA ILE A 175 6.69 -5.62 -13.63
C ILE A 175 5.41 -6.14 -14.27
N LEU A 176 5.37 -6.19 -15.61
CA LEU A 176 4.21 -6.70 -16.34
C LEU A 176 3.88 -8.14 -15.92
N ALA A 177 4.90 -9.00 -15.82
CA ALA A 177 4.71 -10.37 -15.38
C ALA A 177 4.15 -10.45 -13.94
N ALA A 178 4.62 -9.59 -13.02
CA ALA A 178 4.07 -9.52 -11.67
C ALA A 178 2.61 -9.04 -11.65
N MET A 179 2.29 -8.00 -12.40
CA MET A 179 0.94 -7.46 -12.53
C MET A 179 -0.04 -8.50 -13.11
N LEU A 180 0.38 -9.24 -14.14
CA LEU A 180 -0.43 -10.32 -14.72
C LEU A 180 -0.71 -11.42 -13.68
N ARG A 181 0.29 -11.83 -12.88
CA ARG A 181 0.09 -12.82 -11.80
C ARG A 181 -0.94 -12.35 -10.78
N VAL A 182 -0.91 -11.07 -10.37
CA VAL A 182 -1.89 -10.48 -9.45
C VAL A 182 -3.30 -10.51 -10.07
N ARG A 183 -3.44 -10.09 -11.33
CA ARG A 183 -4.72 -10.10 -12.05
C ARG A 183 -5.29 -11.50 -12.17
N ASP A 184 -4.48 -12.49 -12.54
CA ASP A 184 -4.94 -13.86 -12.72
C ASP A 184 -5.29 -14.54 -11.40
N ALA A 185 -4.51 -14.29 -10.33
CA ALA A 185 -4.79 -14.85 -9.00
C ALA A 185 -6.11 -14.32 -8.38
N HIS A 186 -6.45 -13.06 -8.64
CA HIS A 186 -7.62 -12.40 -8.00
C HIS A 186 -8.76 -12.09 -8.97
N GLY A 187 -8.65 -12.53 -10.23
CA GLY A 187 -9.67 -12.31 -11.26
C GLY A 187 -9.85 -10.84 -11.62
N TRP A 188 -8.83 -9.99 -11.43
CA TRP A 188 -8.92 -8.55 -11.68
C TRP A 188 -8.81 -8.24 -13.18
N ARG A 189 -9.96 -8.35 -13.85
CA ARG A 189 -10.15 -8.04 -15.26
C ARG A 189 -11.20 -6.96 -15.39
N GLU A 190 -10.97 -6.12 -16.38
CA GLU A 190 -11.91 -5.14 -16.91
C GLU A 190 -12.49 -5.67 -18.22
#